data_AF-A0A382G7N3-F1
#
_entry.id   AF-A0A382G7N3-F1
#
_cell.length_a   1.000
_cell.length_b   1.000
_cell.length_c   1.000
_cell.angle_alpha   90.00
_cell.angle_beta   90.00
_cell.angle_gamma   90.00
#
_symmetry.space_group_name_H-M   'P 1'
#
loop_
_entity.id
_entity.type
_entity.pdbx_description
1 polymer ?
#
loop_
_entity_poly.entity_id
_entity_poly.type
_entity_poly.pdbx_seq_one_letter_code
_entity_poly.pdbx_strand_id
1 'polypeptide(L)'
;MARLKQFMLVSIGALVFSFGSVIASEKPLGSGPWTDPDVIKAAIAIDMTAEQSAAFRSTVGIFIDGVMRQSMSLIKRQKPDLKRELKRVYRKHGNRMDKNMQTVFTEEAQYARYEAYRDLLLSKMKKMGSRR
;
A
#
# COMPACT_ATOMS: atom_id res chain seq x y z
N MET A 1 55.31 28.10 -0.40
CA MET A 1 54.92 26.92 0.38
C MET A 1 53.41 26.95 0.57
N ALA A 2 52.72 25.98 -0.03
CA ALA A 2 51.27 25.89 -0.10
C ALA A 2 50.68 25.17 1.12
N ARG A 3 49.50 25.60 1.61
CA ARG A 3 48.47 24.75 2.24
C ARG A 3 47.09 25.41 2.03
N LEU A 4 46.34 24.98 1.00
CA LEU A 4 45.14 24.12 1.09
C LEU A 4 44.06 24.71 2.03
N LYS A 5 43.11 25.51 1.52
CA LYS A 5 41.76 25.09 1.05
C LYS A 5 40.95 24.24 2.05
N GLN A 6 39.92 24.89 2.61
CA GLN A 6 38.49 24.54 2.50
C GLN A 6 37.95 23.31 3.27
N PHE A 7 36.69 23.49 3.71
CA PHE A 7 35.74 22.52 4.27
C PHE A 7 35.81 22.26 5.79
N MET A 8 35.09 23.13 6.52
CA MET A 8 34.48 22.74 7.79
C MET A 8 33.52 21.58 7.56
N LEU A 9 33.90 20.43 8.11
CA LEU A 9 33.08 19.26 8.36
C LEU A 9 31.91 19.65 9.27
N VAL A 10 30.71 19.79 8.70
CA VAL A 10 29.47 19.60 9.45
C VAL A 10 29.01 18.18 9.14
N SER A 11 29.30 17.30 10.08
CA SER A 11 28.85 15.93 10.18
C SER A 11 27.33 15.86 9.96
N ILE A 12 26.92 15.45 8.75
CA ILE A 12 25.59 14.93 8.47
C ILE A 12 25.42 13.75 9.42
N GLY A 13 24.59 13.93 10.44
CA GLY A 13 24.16 12.85 11.32
C GLY A 13 23.63 11.73 10.45
N ALA A 14 24.37 10.63 10.41
CA ALA A 14 23.90 9.37 9.87
C ALA A 14 22.72 8.94 10.74
N LEU A 15 21.52 9.34 10.32
CA LEU A 15 20.30 8.72 10.79
C LEU A 15 20.28 7.35 10.11
N VAL A 16 21.00 6.42 10.74
CA VAL A 16 20.88 4.99 10.50
C VAL A 16 19.47 4.64 10.91
N PHE A 17 18.52 4.80 9.99
CA PHE A 17 17.28 4.03 10.04
C PHE A 17 17.74 2.58 9.91
N SER A 18 17.90 1.95 11.06
CA SER A 18 17.97 0.50 11.19
C SER A 18 16.68 -0.03 10.56
N PHE A 19 16.73 -0.32 9.26
CA PHE A 19 15.92 -1.37 8.67
C PHE A 19 16.39 -2.65 9.36
N GLY A 20 15.86 -2.87 10.56
CA GLY A 20 16.00 -4.12 11.28
C GLY A 20 15.62 -5.21 10.31
N SER A 21 16.64 -5.92 9.84
CA SER A 21 16.50 -7.16 9.11
C SER A 21 15.93 -8.18 10.07
N VAL A 22 14.60 -8.16 10.21
CA VAL A 22 13.86 -9.38 10.50
C VAL A 22 13.53 -9.97 9.13
N ILE A 23 14.54 -10.61 8.54
CA ILE A 23 14.29 -11.68 7.58
C ILE A 23 13.83 -12.87 8.44
N ALA A 24 12.59 -12.77 8.94
CA ALA A 24 11.87 -13.96 9.35
C ALA A 24 11.55 -14.70 8.05
N SER A 25 12.33 -15.73 7.77
CA SER A 25 12.02 -16.76 6.79
C SER A 25 10.77 -17.52 7.26
N GLU A 26 9.62 -16.90 7.09
CA GLU A 26 8.32 -17.57 7.06
C GLU A 26 7.81 -17.38 5.63
N LYS A 27 7.45 -18.48 4.95
CA LYS A 27 6.95 -18.50 3.56
C LYS A 27 6.19 -17.21 3.24
N PRO A 28 6.61 -16.39 2.25
CA PRO A 28 5.96 -15.12 2.03
C PRO A 28 4.48 -15.42 1.81
N LEU A 29 3.64 -14.88 2.70
CA LEU A 29 2.22 -14.66 2.41
C LEU A 29 2.21 -14.14 0.97
N GLY A 30 1.70 -14.95 0.04
CA GLY A 30 2.09 -14.90 -1.38
C GLY A 30 2.18 -13.48 -1.93
N SER A 31 3.17 -13.24 -2.80
CA SER A 31 3.46 -11.94 -3.43
C SER A 31 2.22 -11.30 -4.03
N GLY A 32 1.49 -10.57 -3.19
CA GLY A 32 0.25 -9.94 -3.56
C GLY A 32 0.51 -8.65 -4.32
N PRO A 33 -0.52 -8.04 -4.91
CA PRO A 33 -0.39 -6.76 -5.61
C PRO A 33 0.15 -5.65 -4.70
N TRP A 34 0.00 -5.78 -3.39
CA TRP A 34 0.51 -4.87 -2.36
C TRP A 34 2.03 -4.95 -2.13
N THR A 35 2.71 -5.99 -2.62
CA THR A 35 4.19 -6.09 -2.58
C THR A 35 4.84 -5.64 -3.88
N ASP A 36 4.06 -5.19 -4.87
CA ASP A 36 4.57 -4.70 -6.14
C ASP A 36 5.40 -3.42 -5.93
N PRO A 37 6.62 -3.32 -6.50
CA PRO A 37 7.49 -2.16 -6.30
C PRO A 37 6.84 -0.83 -6.69
N ASP A 38 5.99 -0.81 -7.73
CA ASP A 38 5.31 0.42 -8.17
C ASP A 38 4.27 0.84 -7.13
N VAL A 39 3.57 -0.13 -6.53
CA VAL A 39 2.59 0.10 -5.47
C VAL A 39 3.26 0.63 -4.21
N ILE A 40 4.43 0.09 -3.85
CA ILE A 40 5.23 0.57 -2.72
C ILE A 40 5.73 1.99 -2.98
N LYS A 41 6.27 2.27 -4.17
CA LYS A 41 6.71 3.62 -4.56
C LYS A 41 5.55 4.63 -4.52
N ALA A 42 4.38 4.25 -5.02
CA ALA A 42 3.20 5.10 -4.98
C ALA A 42 2.76 5.38 -3.53
N ALA A 43 2.83 4.39 -2.63
CA ALA A 43 2.52 4.59 -1.22
C ALA A 43 3.51 5.55 -0.53
N ILE A 44 4.81 5.43 -0.83
CA ILE A 44 5.84 6.35 -0.32
C ILE A 44 5.59 7.76 -0.83
N ALA A 45 5.23 7.90 -2.12
CA ALA A 45 5.00 9.20 -2.76
C ALA A 45 3.83 10.00 -2.18
N ILE A 46 2.94 9.38 -1.39
CA ILE A 46 1.84 10.08 -0.69
C ILE A 46 2.41 11.13 0.28
N ASP A 47 3.61 10.89 0.83
CA ASP A 47 4.30 11.77 1.78
C ASP A 47 3.51 11.90 3.10
N MET A 48 3.37 10.78 3.80
CA MET A 48 2.57 10.67 5.02
C MET A 48 3.40 10.90 6.28
N THR A 49 2.79 11.53 7.30
CA THR A 49 3.34 11.50 8.66
C THR A 49 3.36 10.07 9.22
N ALA A 50 4.09 9.83 10.31
CA ALA A 50 4.13 8.51 10.95
C ALA A 50 2.73 8.02 11.35
N GLU A 51 1.90 8.91 11.91
CA GLU A 51 0.53 8.61 12.33
C GLU A 51 -0.37 8.29 11.14
N GLN A 52 -0.34 9.13 10.10
CA GLN A 52 -1.07 8.89 8.84
C GLN A 52 -0.65 7.56 8.21
N SER A 53 0.65 7.27 8.23
CA SER A 53 1.22 6.04 7.69
C SER A 53 0.74 4.79 8.45
N ALA A 54 0.59 4.88 9.79
CA ALA A 54 0.02 3.80 10.59
C ALA A 54 -1.47 3.58 10.26
N ALA A 55 -2.26 4.66 10.19
CA ALA A 55 -3.68 4.60 9.82
C ALA A 55 -3.88 4.07 8.38
N PHE A 56 -3.02 4.48 7.46
CA PHE A 56 -2.95 4.00 6.08
C PHE A 56 -2.71 2.50 6.02
N ARG A 57 -1.65 1.99 6.66
CA ARG A 57 -1.33 0.56 6.67
C ARG A 57 -2.48 -0.26 7.26
N SER A 58 -3.06 0.18 8.37
CA SER A 58 -4.21 -0.48 8.99
C SER A 58 -5.41 -0.56 8.05
N THR A 59 -5.76 0.56 7.42
CA THR A 59 -6.92 0.64 6.52
C THR A 59 -6.71 -0.19 5.25
N VAL A 60 -5.53 -0.15 4.65
CA VAL A 60 -5.18 -0.95 3.47
C VAL A 60 -5.19 -2.44 3.82
N GLY A 61 -4.68 -2.82 4.99
CA GLY A 61 -4.74 -4.20 5.50
C GLY A 61 -6.18 -4.71 5.59
N ILE A 62 -7.07 -3.93 6.24
CA ILE A 62 -8.50 -4.26 6.35
C ILE A 62 -9.15 -4.42 4.97
N PHE A 63 -8.80 -3.57 4.00
CA PHE A 63 -9.28 -3.68 2.63
C PHE A 63 -8.83 -5.00 1.98
N ILE A 64 -7.54 -5.33 2.04
CA ILE A 64 -6.97 -6.55 1.43
C ILE A 64 -7.62 -7.79 2.04
N ASP A 65 -7.64 -7.88 3.37
CA ASP A 65 -8.21 -9.03 4.10
C ASP A 65 -9.71 -9.19 3.79
N GLY A 66 -10.43 -8.07 3.77
CA GLY A 66 -11.86 -8.04 3.47
C GLY A 66 -12.18 -8.53 2.06
N VAL A 67 -11.41 -8.08 1.08
CA VAL A 67 -11.54 -8.51 -0.33
C VAL A 67 -11.19 -9.99 -0.46
N MET A 68 -10.06 -10.43 0.10
CA MET A 68 -9.60 -11.83 -0.01
C MET A 68 -10.61 -12.79 0.63
N ARG A 69 -11.02 -12.54 1.88
CA ARG A 69 -11.95 -13.38 2.62
C ARG A 69 -13.29 -13.53 1.90
N GLN A 70 -13.88 -12.42 1.43
CA GLN A 70 -15.17 -12.46 0.75
C GLN A 70 -15.07 -13.08 -0.64
N SER A 71 -14.00 -12.77 -1.40
CA SER A 71 -13.77 -13.37 -2.72
C SER A 71 -13.60 -14.88 -2.63
N MET A 72 -12.79 -15.37 -1.68
CA MET A 72 -12.62 -16.81 -1.42
C MET A 72 -13.95 -17.47 -1.02
N SER A 73 -14.76 -16.80 -0.20
CA SER A 73 -16.10 -17.30 0.16
C SER A 73 -17.02 -17.43 -1.06
N LEU A 74 -17.02 -16.45 -1.97
CA LEU A 74 -17.82 -16.48 -3.20
C LEU A 74 -17.39 -17.60 -4.14
N ILE A 75 -16.07 -17.79 -4.30
CA ILE A 75 -15.50 -18.87 -5.12
C ILE A 75 -15.88 -20.24 -4.53
N LYS A 76 -15.69 -20.43 -3.21
CA LYS A 76 -16.03 -21.68 -2.52
C LYS A 76 -17.52 -22.03 -2.63
N ARG A 77 -18.39 -21.03 -2.69
CA ARG A 77 -19.86 -21.19 -2.83
C ARG A 77 -20.33 -21.34 -4.27
N GLN A 78 -19.43 -21.30 -5.27
CA GLN A 78 -19.74 -21.45 -6.70
C GLN A 78 -20.94 -20.60 -7.14
N LYS A 79 -20.97 -19.33 -6.73
CA LYS A 79 -22.09 -18.43 -7.07
C LYS A 79 -22.25 -18.32 -8.59
N PRO A 80 -23.48 -18.41 -9.14
CA PRO A 80 -23.70 -18.31 -10.59
C PRO A 80 -23.25 -16.96 -11.16
N ASP A 81 -23.41 -15.88 -10.38
CA ASP A 81 -23.01 -14.52 -10.74
C ASP A 81 -21.62 -14.11 -10.18
N LEU A 82 -20.67 -15.05 -10.10
CA LEU A 82 -19.37 -14.83 -9.43
C LEU A 82 -18.67 -13.53 -9.86
N LYS A 83 -18.62 -13.24 -11.16
CA LYS A 83 -17.96 -12.02 -11.69
C LYS A 83 -18.61 -10.73 -11.17
N ARG A 84 -19.94 -10.68 -11.12
CA ARG A 84 -20.70 -9.53 -10.63
C ARG A 84 -20.52 -9.35 -9.13
N GLU A 85 -20.56 -10.44 -8.38
CA GLU A 85 -20.38 -10.42 -6.92
C GLU A 85 -18.96 -10.03 -6.52
N LEU A 86 -17.93 -10.52 -7.22
CA LEU A 86 -16.56 -10.06 -7.02
C LEU A 86 -16.45 -8.55 -7.24
N LYS A 87 -16.97 -8.01 -8.36
CA LYS A 87 -16.97 -6.55 -8.61
C LYS A 87 -17.64 -5.76 -7.47
N ARG A 88 -18.72 -6.29 -6.90
CA ARG A 88 -19.40 -5.70 -5.74
C ARG A 88 -18.52 -5.72 -4.48
N VAL A 89 -17.82 -6.81 -4.21
CA VAL A 89 -16.87 -6.94 -3.09
C VAL A 89 -15.75 -5.90 -3.20
N TYR A 90 -15.09 -5.82 -4.36
CA TYR A 90 -14.04 -4.82 -4.60
C TYR A 90 -14.55 -3.39 -4.39
N ARG A 91 -15.71 -3.05 -4.97
CA ARG A 91 -16.31 -1.71 -4.81
C ARG A 91 -16.68 -1.42 -3.35
N LYS A 92 -17.29 -2.37 -2.65
CA LYS A 92 -17.71 -2.19 -1.25
C LYS A 92 -16.52 -1.87 -0.35
N HIS A 93 -15.45 -2.66 -0.46
CA HIS A 93 -14.26 -2.46 0.36
C HIS A 93 -13.44 -1.25 -0.09
N GLY A 94 -13.37 -0.98 -1.40
CA GLY A 94 -12.73 0.23 -1.94
C GLY A 94 -13.40 1.50 -1.41
N ASN A 95 -14.73 1.61 -1.53
CA ASN A 95 -15.46 2.76 -1.01
C ASN A 95 -15.29 2.94 0.52
N ARG A 96 -15.10 1.84 1.28
CA ARG A 96 -14.83 1.92 2.71
C ARG A 96 -13.41 2.44 2.98
N MET A 97 -12.44 1.96 2.21
CA MET A 97 -11.05 2.43 2.26
C MET A 97 -10.99 3.94 1.96
N ASP A 98 -11.69 4.40 0.91
CA ASP A 98 -11.74 5.81 0.51
C ASP A 98 -12.31 6.70 1.62
N LYS A 99 -13.44 6.30 2.21
CA LYS A 99 -14.06 7.04 3.33
C LYS A 99 -13.13 7.17 4.52
N ASN A 100 -12.41 6.10 4.86
CA ASN A 100 -11.44 6.15 5.95
C ASN A 100 -10.27 7.08 5.59
N MET A 101 -9.77 7.04 4.36
CA MET A 101 -8.64 7.88 3.93
C MET A 101 -8.96 9.36 3.84
N GLN A 102 -10.22 9.73 3.54
CA GLN A 102 -10.68 11.12 3.64
C GLN A 102 -10.56 11.69 5.05
N THR A 103 -10.58 10.85 6.09
CA THR A 103 -10.40 11.30 7.48
C THR A 103 -8.94 11.33 7.91
N VAL A 104 -8.04 10.66 7.18
CA VAL A 104 -6.62 10.54 7.49
C VAL A 104 -5.81 11.65 6.82
N PHE A 105 -6.12 11.96 5.56
CA PHE A 105 -5.40 12.98 4.81
C PHE A 105 -6.06 14.34 5.00
N THR A 106 -5.30 15.26 5.58
CA THR A 106 -5.72 16.65 5.80
C THR A 106 -5.35 17.54 4.62
N GLU A 107 -4.34 17.16 3.85
CA GLU A 107 -3.90 17.89 2.67
C GLU A 107 -4.52 17.31 1.39
N GLU A 108 -5.07 18.18 0.54
CA GLU A 108 -5.68 17.77 -0.73
C GLU A 108 -4.68 17.06 -1.66
N ALA A 109 -3.42 17.50 -1.65
CA ALA A 109 -2.35 16.87 -2.43
C ALA A 109 -2.07 15.42 -1.99
N GLN A 110 -2.16 15.12 -0.69
CA GLN A 110 -2.00 13.76 -0.17
C GLN A 110 -3.15 12.88 -0.66
N TYR A 111 -4.40 13.39 -0.64
CA TYR A 111 -5.55 12.64 -1.11
C TYR A 111 -5.45 12.31 -2.61
N ALA A 112 -5.05 13.28 -3.45
CA ALA A 112 -4.84 13.03 -4.88
C ALA A 112 -3.76 11.95 -5.16
N ARG A 113 -2.66 11.96 -4.39
CA ARG A 113 -1.62 10.92 -4.49
C ARG A 113 -2.13 9.56 -4.00
N TYR A 114 -2.97 9.55 -2.97
CA TYR A 114 -3.65 8.35 -2.52
C TYR A 114 -4.58 7.77 -3.60
N GLU A 115 -5.31 8.60 -4.33
CA GLU A 115 -6.16 8.11 -5.43
C GLU A 115 -5.32 7.43 -6.52
N ALA A 116 -4.17 8.01 -6.87
CA ALA A 116 -3.23 7.38 -7.80
C ALA A 116 -2.70 6.02 -7.27
N TYR A 117 -2.35 5.95 -5.98
CA TYR A 117 -1.97 4.70 -5.32
C TYR A 117 -3.09 3.65 -5.38
N ARG A 118 -4.33 4.06 -5.04
CA ARG A 118 -5.51 3.18 -5.02
C ARG A 118 -5.76 2.59 -6.40
N ASP A 119 -5.74 3.41 -7.43
CA ASP A 119 -6.03 2.97 -8.80
C ASP A 119 -4.96 2.00 -9.30
N LEU A 120 -3.69 2.25 -8.94
CA LEU A 120 -2.59 1.33 -9.22
C LEU A 120 -2.78 -0.02 -8.50
N LEU A 121 -3.07 0.00 -7.20
CA LEU A 121 -3.32 -1.21 -6.41
C LEU A 121 -4.47 -2.04 -7.02
N LEU A 122 -5.60 -1.40 -7.30
CA LEU A 122 -6.77 -2.06 -7.89
C LEU A 122 -6.46 -2.62 -9.29
N SER A 123 -5.70 -1.90 -10.11
CA SER A 123 -5.25 -2.41 -11.40
C SER A 123 -4.41 -3.67 -11.26
N LYS A 124 -3.49 -3.71 -10.30
CA LYS A 124 -2.61 -4.87 -10.06
C LYS A 124 -3.41 -6.06 -9.50
N MET A 125 -4.38 -5.82 -8.61
CA MET A 125 -5.32 -6.85 -8.13
C MET A 125 -6.16 -7.46 -9.26
N LYS A 126 -6.70 -6.64 -10.16
CA LYS A 126 -7.46 -7.12 -11.32
C LYS A 126 -6.60 -8.00 -12.25
N LYS A 127 -5.34 -7.60 -12.50
CA LYS A 127 -4.39 -8.39 -13.30
C LYS A 127 -4.12 -9.76 -12.68
N MET A 128 -4.00 -9.85 -11.36
CA MET A 128 -3.82 -11.12 -10.65
C MET A 128 -5.02 -12.05 -10.79
N GLY A 129 -6.24 -11.51 -10.67
CA GLY A 129 -7.48 -12.29 -10.81
C GLY A 129 -7.77 -12.77 -12.24
N SER A 130 -7.18 -12.13 -13.25
CA SER A 130 -7.37 -12.48 -14.68
C SER A 130 -6.36 -13.51 -15.21
N ARG A 131 -5.32 -13.85 -14.44
CA ARG A 131 -4.28 -14.81 -14.83
C ARG A 131 -4.58 -16.26 -14.39
N ARG A 132 -5.77 -16.50 -13.84
CA ARG A 132 -6.28 -17.83 -13.44
C ARG A 132 -7.49 -18.16 -14.28
#